data_AF-A0A4R5A6W0-F1
#
_entry.id   AF-A0A4R5A6W0-F1
#
_cell.length_a   1.000
_cell.length_b   1.000
_cell.length_c   1.000
_cell.angle_alpha   90.00
_cell.angle_beta   90.00
_cell.angle_gamma   90.00
#
_symmetry.space_group_name_H-M   'P 1'
#
loop_
_entity.id
_entity.type
_entity.pdbx_description
1 polymer ?
#
loop_
_entity_poly.entity_id
_entity_poly.type
_entity_poly.pdbx_seq_one_letter_code
_entity_poly.pdbx_strand_id
1 'polypeptide(L)'
;MTTVILVVMCVVVGALELYAGKQSRDQQNAFTRRIDELNEQVTKQNNVLVTVGEQLTAELSRVKRDVLPALDTRLRQNTGQVEELAGLVHRADDFLRTQAGRLQDLEQQRVTLAALRRKLTEVETSVRAATSTGAAAVEGKVDTALDRLADLERGGEEILELQRTLTRTLEDVEDVVAELLQFTEGELDDTVTAALTGRARPPADGAAVTATGRLWTRDGQLQDILTDMYERCVRANRLSVRFRTAEGADGPAPDSPERRRYFLGGQAADDLAGAFSALLISTGADLPHNGNGRRGLARVEPGLPSGVEPPRPPEDEAALKALLRTLNESTGAVAQIGPLMAVRTREELLCAVLTAGQSLELESDEVFWDPATATVRLRHLPSHQLWDLTAWASTP
;
A
#
# COMPACT_ATOMS: atom_id res chain seq x y z
N MET A 1 -29.05 53.77 91.69
CA MET A 1 -28.73 52.53 90.94
C MET A 1 -29.49 52.41 89.62
N THR A 2 -30.77 52.77 89.55
CA THR A 2 -31.58 52.69 88.31
C THR A 2 -31.12 53.60 87.16
N THR A 3 -30.63 54.80 87.45
CA THR A 3 -30.14 55.76 86.43
C THR A 3 -28.88 55.29 85.72
N VAL A 4 -27.96 54.66 86.44
CA VAL A 4 -26.72 54.11 85.88
C VAL A 4 -27.02 52.95 84.94
N ILE A 5 -27.98 52.09 85.29
CA ILE A 5 -28.41 50.97 84.45
C ILE A 5 -29.01 51.47 83.12
N LEU A 6 -29.82 52.53 83.16
CA LEU A 6 -30.44 53.12 81.97
C LEU A 6 -29.41 53.72 81.01
N VAL A 7 -28.41 54.44 81.53
CA VAL A 7 -27.32 55.01 80.71
C VAL A 7 -26.49 53.91 80.06
N VAL A 8 -26.14 52.85 80.81
CA VAL A 8 -25.39 51.72 80.25
C VAL A 8 -26.20 51.01 79.15
N MET A 9 -27.51 50.83 79.35
CA MET A 9 -28.38 50.21 78.35
C MET A 9 -28.48 51.05 77.07
N CYS A 10 -28.57 52.39 77.19
CA CYS A 10 -28.54 53.29 76.02
C CYS A 10 -27.21 53.22 75.25
N VAL A 11 -26.07 53.12 75.93
CA VAL A 11 -24.76 53.00 75.26
C VAL A 11 -24.62 51.65 74.55
N VAL A 12 -25.11 50.57 75.16
CA VAL A 12 -25.10 49.23 74.55
C VAL A 12 -26.00 49.17 73.32
N VAL A 13 -27.20 49.74 73.38
CA VAL A 13 -28.11 49.82 72.22
C VAL A 13 -27.50 50.71 71.13
N GLY A 14 -26.89 51.84 71.48
CA GLY A 14 -26.19 52.70 70.52
C GLY A 14 -25.02 52.00 69.82
N ALA A 15 -24.25 51.18 70.56
CA ALA A 15 -23.17 50.39 69.99
C ALA A 15 -23.68 49.27 69.07
N LEU A 16 -24.79 48.62 69.42
CA LEU A 16 -25.41 47.57 68.61
C LEU A 16 -26.00 48.11 67.30
N GLU A 17 -26.68 49.26 67.33
CA GLU A 17 -27.19 49.94 66.13
C GLU A 17 -26.05 50.36 65.19
N LEU A 18 -24.94 50.86 65.75
CA LEU A 18 -23.78 51.27 64.97
C LEU A 18 -23.05 50.07 64.35
N TYR A 19 -23.03 48.93 65.06
CA TYR A 19 -22.49 47.68 64.54
C TYR A 19 -23.37 47.09 63.44
N ALA A 20 -24.69 47.08 63.62
CA ALA A 20 -25.66 46.64 62.61
C ALA A 20 -25.61 47.51 61.34
N GLY A 21 -25.50 48.83 61.51
CA GLY A 21 -25.34 49.78 60.41
C GLY A 21 -24.03 49.57 59.64
N LYS A 22 -22.93 49.24 60.34
CA LYS A 22 -21.65 48.92 59.69
C LYS A 22 -21.71 47.60 58.93
N GLN A 23 -22.31 46.56 59.53
CA GLN A 23 -22.48 45.26 58.89
C GLN A 23 -23.35 45.33 57.63
N SER A 24 -24.41 46.14 57.63
CA SER A 24 -25.26 46.36 56.45
C SER A 24 -24.49 47.04 55.31
N ARG A 25 -23.66 48.05 55.61
CA ARG A 25 -22.80 48.71 54.62
C ARG A 25 -21.74 47.77 54.06
N ASP A 26 -21.14 46.94 54.90
CA ASP A 26 -20.15 45.95 54.45
C ASP A 26 -20.79 44.88 53.54
N GLN A 27 -22.04 44.48 53.81
CA GLN A 27 -22.81 43.60 52.93
C GLN A 27 -23.14 44.26 51.58
N GLN A 28 -23.59 45.51 51.56
CA GLN A 28 -23.86 46.24 50.32
C GLN A 28 -22.60 46.41 49.47
N ASN A 29 -21.46 46.68 50.10
CA ASN A 29 -20.17 46.76 49.42
C ASN A 29 -19.69 45.41 48.87
N ALA A 30 -19.99 44.31 49.57
CA ALA A 30 -19.69 42.96 49.07
C ALA A 30 -20.62 42.57 47.89
N PHE A 31 -21.89 42.95 47.92
CA PHE A 31 -22.83 42.69 46.82
C PHE A 31 -22.49 43.50 45.57
N THR A 32 -22.16 44.78 45.70
CA THR A 32 -21.73 45.62 44.58
C THR A 32 -20.47 45.08 43.92
N ARG A 33 -19.45 44.69 44.71
CA ARG A 33 -18.25 44.03 44.16
C ARG A 33 -18.56 42.74 43.40
N ARG A 34 -19.45 41.89 43.92
CA ARG A 34 -19.86 40.67 43.22
C ARG A 34 -20.61 40.95 41.92
N ILE A 35 -21.44 41.99 41.89
CA ILE A 35 -22.14 42.41 40.67
C ILE A 35 -21.16 42.93 39.63
N ASP A 36 -20.18 43.74 40.05
CA ASP A 36 -19.14 44.26 39.16
C ASP A 36 -18.26 43.13 38.61
N GLU A 37 -17.85 42.18 39.46
CA GLU A 37 -17.11 40.97 39.05
C GLU A 37 -17.92 40.12 38.06
N LEU A 38 -19.23 39.93 38.30
CA LEU A 38 -20.09 39.15 37.39
C LEU A 38 -20.25 39.87 36.04
N ASN A 39 -20.39 41.20 36.05
CA ASN A 39 -20.52 42.00 34.84
C ASN A 39 -19.21 42.00 34.03
N GLU A 40 -18.06 42.02 34.71
CA GLU A 40 -16.75 41.86 34.08
C GLU A 40 -16.58 40.46 33.45
N GLN A 41 -17.09 39.42 34.10
CA GLN A 41 -17.09 38.06 33.53
C GLN A 41 -18.01 37.93 32.31
N VAL A 42 -19.22 38.49 32.38
CA VAL A 42 -20.18 38.49 31.27
C VAL A 42 -19.66 39.27 30.06
N THR A 43 -19.02 40.42 30.29
CA THR A 43 -18.41 41.21 29.20
C THR A 43 -17.21 40.49 28.58
N LYS A 44 -16.37 39.82 29.38
CA LYS A 44 -15.30 38.95 28.85
C LYS A 44 -15.87 37.79 28.02
N GLN A 45 -16.90 37.11 28.51
CA GLN A 45 -17.54 36.01 27.78
C GLN A 45 -18.23 36.49 26.49
N ASN A 46 -18.91 37.64 26.52
CA ASN A 46 -19.51 38.22 25.32
C ASN A 46 -18.45 38.59 24.28
N ASN A 47 -17.32 39.17 24.70
CA ASN A 47 -16.23 39.46 23.76
C ASN A 47 -15.64 38.18 23.14
N VAL A 48 -15.49 37.11 23.92
CA VAL A 48 -15.03 35.80 23.40
C VAL A 48 -16.06 35.18 22.44
N LEU A 49 -17.35 35.31 22.73
CA LEU A 49 -18.41 34.82 21.84
C LEU A 49 -18.46 35.60 20.52
N VAL A 50 -18.23 36.91 20.56
CA VAL A 50 -18.15 37.74 19.34
C VAL A 50 -16.95 37.34 18.50
N THR A 51 -15.77 37.15 19.09
CA THR A 51 -14.58 36.73 18.31
C THR A 51 -14.73 35.32 17.74
N VAL A 52 -15.31 34.39 18.50
CA VAL A 52 -15.61 33.04 18.01
C VAL A 52 -16.68 33.08 16.91
N GLY A 53 -17.68 33.96 17.04
CA GLY A 53 -18.70 34.19 16.01
C GLY A 53 -18.13 34.76 14.71
N GLU A 54 -17.20 35.71 14.81
CA GLU A 54 -16.47 36.25 13.66
C GLU A 54 -15.58 35.18 13.01
N GLN A 55 -14.87 34.38 13.80
CA GLN A 55 -14.03 33.29 13.31
C GLN A 55 -14.86 32.18 12.62
N LEU A 56 -15.98 31.77 13.21
CA LEU A 56 -16.91 30.81 12.60
C LEU A 56 -17.50 31.37 11.30
N THR A 57 -17.85 32.66 11.26
CA THR A 57 -18.38 33.29 10.05
C THR A 57 -17.31 33.37 8.95
N ALA A 58 -16.06 33.65 9.31
CA ALA A 58 -14.94 33.65 8.39
C ALA A 58 -14.68 32.24 7.82
N GLU A 59 -14.63 31.22 8.67
CA GLU A 59 -14.44 29.82 8.27
C GLU A 59 -15.61 29.32 7.41
N LEU A 60 -16.85 29.63 7.77
CA LEU A 60 -18.03 29.23 6.99
C LEU A 60 -18.05 29.93 5.62
N SER A 61 -17.58 31.17 5.56
CA SER A 61 -17.42 31.88 4.28
C SER A 61 -16.30 31.30 3.41
N ARG A 62 -15.24 30.76 4.02
CA ARG A 62 -14.12 30.09 3.35
C ARG A 62 -14.53 28.71 2.82
N VAL A 63 -15.22 27.92 3.63
CA VAL A 63 -15.80 26.63 3.21
C VAL A 63 -16.76 26.83 2.04
N LYS A 64 -17.61 27.85 2.10
CA LYS A 64 -18.56 28.16 1.02
C LYS A 64 -17.87 28.65 -0.26
N ARG A 65 -16.83 29.48 -0.16
CA ARG A 65 -16.15 30.06 -1.34
C ARG A 65 -15.12 29.15 -1.97
N ASP A 66 -14.44 28.33 -1.19
CA ASP A 66 -13.26 27.60 -1.67
C ASP A 66 -13.53 26.10 -1.73
N VAL A 67 -14.10 25.52 -0.67
CA VAL A 67 -14.21 24.06 -0.54
C VAL A 67 -15.36 23.50 -1.36
N LEU A 68 -16.55 24.11 -1.31
CA LEU A 68 -17.71 23.65 -2.10
C LEU A 68 -17.45 23.66 -3.62
N PRO A 69 -16.91 24.74 -4.22
CA PRO A 69 -16.61 24.71 -5.65
C PRO A 69 -15.44 23.77 -5.98
N ALA A 70 -14.44 23.63 -5.11
CA ALA A 70 -13.38 22.65 -5.32
C ALA A 70 -13.92 21.21 -5.32
N LEU A 71 -14.86 20.88 -4.43
CA LEU A 71 -15.55 19.59 -4.44
C LEU A 71 -16.40 19.40 -5.69
N ASP A 72 -17.14 20.41 -6.14
CA ASP A 72 -17.94 20.32 -7.38
C ASP A 72 -17.04 20.07 -8.61
N THR A 73 -15.90 20.76 -8.71
CA THR A 73 -14.95 20.53 -9.81
C THR A 73 -14.35 19.13 -9.79
N ARG A 74 -13.96 18.62 -8.61
CA ARG A 74 -13.47 17.24 -8.45
C ARG A 74 -14.54 16.22 -8.78
N LEU A 75 -15.78 16.46 -8.39
CA LEU A 75 -16.89 15.55 -8.64
C LEU A 75 -17.18 15.46 -10.15
N ARG A 76 -17.20 16.60 -10.85
CA ARG A 76 -17.32 16.61 -12.33
C ARG A 76 -16.14 15.93 -13.02
N GLN A 77 -14.92 16.14 -12.53
CA GLN A 77 -13.72 15.49 -13.08
C GLN A 77 -13.79 13.97 -12.90
N ASN A 78 -14.17 13.50 -11.72
CA ASN A 78 -14.35 12.07 -11.44
C ASN A 78 -15.49 11.48 -12.30
N THR A 79 -16.61 12.19 -12.47
CA THR A 79 -17.69 11.73 -13.36
C THR A 79 -17.18 11.58 -14.80
N GLY A 80 -16.38 12.53 -15.31
CA GLY A 80 -15.77 12.42 -16.64
C GLY A 80 -14.82 11.23 -16.78
N GLN A 81 -14.00 10.96 -15.76
CA GLN A 81 -13.12 9.78 -15.74
C GLN A 81 -13.90 8.46 -15.70
N VAL A 82 -15.02 8.41 -14.97
CA VAL A 82 -15.91 7.24 -14.93
C VAL A 82 -16.56 7.00 -16.29
N GLU A 83 -16.99 8.05 -16.99
CA GLU A 83 -17.53 7.94 -18.35
C GLU A 83 -16.46 7.46 -19.35
N GLU A 84 -15.22 7.92 -19.22
CA GLU A 84 -14.10 7.46 -20.05
C GLU A 84 -13.77 5.98 -19.80
N LEU A 85 -13.72 5.58 -18.53
CA LEU A 85 -13.54 4.18 -18.14
C LEU A 85 -14.68 3.30 -18.66
N ALA A 86 -15.94 3.75 -18.56
CA ALA A 86 -17.07 3.04 -19.13
C ALA A 86 -16.92 2.86 -20.66
N GLY A 87 -16.43 3.88 -21.36
CA GLY A 87 -16.13 3.79 -22.80
C GLY A 87 -14.97 2.85 -23.13
N LEU A 88 -13.97 2.72 -22.27
CA LEU A 88 -12.89 1.74 -22.41
C LEU A 88 -13.39 0.31 -22.17
N VAL A 89 -14.19 0.10 -21.13
CA VAL A 89 -14.78 -1.20 -20.80
C VAL A 89 -15.71 -1.67 -21.92
N HIS A 90 -16.52 -0.78 -22.49
CA HIS A 90 -17.40 -1.16 -23.59
C HIS A 90 -16.62 -1.58 -24.84
N ARG A 91 -15.53 -0.87 -25.16
CA ARG A 91 -14.61 -1.28 -26.23
C ARG A 91 -13.94 -2.62 -25.96
N ALA A 92 -13.53 -2.87 -24.72
CA ALA A 92 -12.95 -4.16 -24.32
C ALA A 92 -13.95 -5.31 -24.47
N ASP A 93 -15.21 -5.11 -24.07
CA ASP A 93 -16.30 -6.09 -24.25
C ASP A 93 -16.55 -6.39 -25.74
N ASP A 94 -16.56 -5.36 -26.59
CA ASP A 94 -16.68 -5.55 -28.04
C ASP A 94 -15.51 -6.37 -28.61
N PHE A 95 -14.27 -6.08 -28.18
CA PHE A 95 -13.11 -6.88 -28.57
C PHE A 95 -13.23 -8.33 -28.10
N LEU A 96 -13.64 -8.59 -26.86
CA LEU A 96 -13.84 -9.94 -26.34
C LEU A 96 -14.91 -10.71 -27.12
N ARG A 97 -16.03 -10.07 -27.46
CA ARG A 97 -17.07 -10.69 -28.32
C ARG A 97 -16.54 -11.06 -29.69
N THR A 98 -15.72 -10.19 -30.31
CA THR A 98 -15.11 -10.52 -31.62
C THR A 98 -14.11 -11.66 -31.51
N GLN A 99 -13.32 -11.73 -30.43
CA GLN A 99 -12.38 -12.83 -30.21
C GLN A 99 -13.10 -14.14 -29.94
N ALA A 100 -14.16 -14.13 -29.13
CA ALA A 100 -15.00 -15.30 -28.89
C ALA A 100 -15.60 -15.85 -30.19
N GLY A 101 -16.11 -14.97 -31.06
CA GLY A 101 -16.60 -15.37 -32.39
C GLY A 101 -15.51 -16.05 -33.25
N ARG A 102 -14.29 -15.48 -33.27
CA ARG A 102 -13.16 -16.07 -34.00
C ARG A 102 -12.75 -17.44 -33.45
N LEU A 103 -12.76 -17.61 -32.13
CA LEU A 103 -12.46 -18.90 -31.50
C LEU A 103 -13.51 -19.95 -31.87
N GLN A 104 -14.79 -19.57 -31.88
CA GLN A 104 -15.88 -20.46 -32.29
C GLN A 104 -15.75 -20.88 -33.76
N ASP A 105 -15.38 -19.94 -34.65
CA ASP A 105 -15.12 -20.25 -36.06
C ASP A 105 -13.94 -21.22 -36.22
N LEU A 106 -12.85 -21.02 -35.48
CA LEU A 106 -11.68 -21.92 -35.48
C LEU A 106 -12.04 -23.31 -34.94
N GLU A 107 -12.87 -23.38 -33.90
CA GLU A 107 -13.37 -24.65 -33.38
C GLU A 107 -14.23 -25.37 -34.42
N GLN A 108 -15.09 -24.64 -35.13
CA GLN A 108 -15.88 -25.20 -36.22
C GLN A 108 -14.97 -25.72 -37.36
N GLN A 109 -13.92 -24.98 -37.73
CA GLN A 109 -12.91 -25.45 -38.70
C GLN A 109 -12.19 -26.71 -38.23
N ARG A 110 -11.88 -26.82 -36.93
CA ARG A 110 -11.27 -28.04 -36.36
C ARG A 110 -12.21 -29.24 -36.49
N VAL A 111 -13.50 -29.04 -36.21
CA VAL A 111 -14.52 -30.11 -36.34
C VAL A 111 -14.65 -30.54 -37.80
N THR A 112 -14.67 -29.61 -38.75
CA THR A 112 -14.74 -29.96 -40.18
C THR A 112 -13.48 -30.68 -40.65
N LEU A 113 -12.28 -30.27 -40.22
CA LEU A 113 -11.03 -30.99 -40.51
C LEU A 113 -11.02 -32.40 -39.92
N ALA A 114 -11.54 -32.58 -38.70
CA ALA A 114 -11.67 -33.92 -38.10
C ALA A 114 -12.65 -34.81 -38.90
N ALA A 115 -13.75 -34.24 -39.40
CA ALA A 115 -14.68 -34.96 -40.28
C ALA A 115 -14.03 -35.33 -41.62
N LEU A 116 -13.24 -34.42 -42.21
CA LEU A 116 -12.48 -34.69 -43.44
C LEU A 116 -11.43 -35.80 -43.24
N ARG A 117 -10.73 -35.81 -42.09
CA ARG A 117 -9.80 -36.90 -41.75
C ARG A 117 -10.51 -38.25 -41.66
N ARG A 118 -11.69 -38.31 -41.03
CA ARG A 118 -12.51 -39.55 -41.00
C ARG A 118 -12.90 -40.00 -42.41
N LYS A 119 -13.32 -39.07 -43.26
CA LYS A 119 -13.63 -39.38 -44.68
C LYS A 119 -12.40 -39.87 -45.45
N LEU A 120 -11.23 -39.29 -45.21
CA LEU A 120 -9.98 -39.76 -45.79
C LEU A 120 -9.66 -41.19 -45.34
N THR A 121 -9.83 -41.51 -44.06
CA THR A 121 -9.61 -42.88 -43.55
C THR A 121 -10.63 -43.88 -44.11
N GLU A 122 -11.88 -43.48 -44.35
CA GLU A 122 -12.87 -44.31 -45.05
C GLU A 122 -12.47 -44.58 -46.51
N VAL A 123 -11.97 -43.56 -47.23
CA VAL A 123 -11.47 -43.72 -48.61
C VAL A 123 -10.22 -44.60 -48.63
N GLU A 124 -9.30 -44.41 -47.69
CA GLU A 124 -8.08 -45.22 -47.58
C GLU A 124 -8.41 -46.69 -47.31
N THR A 125 -9.35 -46.98 -46.41
CA THR A 125 -9.77 -48.37 -46.14
C THR A 125 -10.46 -49.00 -47.35
N SER A 126 -11.24 -48.22 -48.12
CA SER A 126 -11.81 -48.65 -49.40
C SER A 126 -10.74 -48.94 -50.47
N VAL A 127 -9.73 -48.06 -50.60
CA VAL A 127 -8.60 -48.26 -51.51
C VAL A 127 -7.77 -49.47 -51.09
N ARG A 128 -7.50 -49.63 -49.78
CA ARG A 128 -6.77 -50.78 -49.24
C ARG A 128 -7.46 -52.10 -49.57
N ALA A 129 -8.80 -52.14 -49.45
CA ALA A 129 -9.61 -53.27 -49.87
C ALA A 129 -9.59 -53.51 -51.39
N ALA A 130 -9.41 -52.48 -52.22
CA ALA A 130 -9.22 -52.61 -53.67
C ALA A 130 -7.79 -53.02 -54.07
N THR A 131 -6.77 -52.63 -53.29
CA THR A 131 -5.36 -52.98 -53.53
C THR A 131 -4.97 -54.36 -53.00
N SER A 132 -5.73 -54.97 -52.08
CA SER A 132 -5.52 -56.38 -51.69
C SER A 132 -5.68 -57.35 -52.87
N THR A 133 -6.34 -56.91 -53.94
CA THR A 133 -6.45 -57.58 -55.24
C THR A 133 -5.23 -57.41 -56.17
N GLY A 134 -4.22 -56.62 -55.79
CA GLY A 134 -3.07 -56.25 -56.67
C GLY A 134 -1.74 -56.14 -55.92
N ALA A 135 -1.24 -57.25 -55.38
CA ALA A 135 -0.15 -57.29 -54.39
C ALA A 135 1.26 -57.58 -54.95
N ALA A 136 1.78 -56.75 -55.87
CA ALA A 136 3.19 -56.91 -56.32
C ALA A 136 4.01 -55.62 -56.44
N ALA A 137 3.42 -54.43 -56.28
CA ALA A 137 4.13 -53.15 -56.35
C ALA A 137 4.21 -52.40 -55.00
N VAL A 138 3.93 -53.11 -53.90
CA VAL A 138 3.56 -52.51 -52.60
C VAL A 138 4.73 -52.41 -51.62
N GLU A 139 5.75 -53.24 -51.76
CA GLU A 139 6.81 -53.41 -50.76
C GLU A 139 7.62 -52.12 -50.51
N GLY A 140 8.06 -51.42 -51.56
CA GLY A 140 8.78 -50.15 -51.40
C GLY A 140 7.92 -48.95 -50.94
N LYS A 141 6.58 -49.04 -51.01
CA LYS A 141 5.66 -48.01 -50.50
C LYS A 141 5.28 -48.25 -49.03
N VAL A 142 5.45 -49.47 -48.54
CA VAL A 142 5.18 -49.84 -47.14
C VAL A 142 6.23 -49.23 -46.23
N ASP A 143 7.51 -49.29 -46.60
CA ASP A 143 8.57 -48.67 -45.81
C ASP A 143 8.40 -47.15 -45.68
N THR A 144 8.03 -46.46 -46.78
CA THR A 144 7.77 -45.01 -46.73
C THR A 144 6.49 -44.67 -45.95
N ALA A 145 5.55 -45.60 -45.84
CA ALA A 145 4.34 -45.41 -45.05
C ALA A 145 4.60 -45.66 -43.55
N LEU A 146 5.52 -46.56 -43.20
CA LEU A 146 5.95 -46.81 -41.83
C LEU A 146 6.74 -45.62 -41.27
N ASP A 147 7.63 -45.01 -42.04
CA ASP A 147 8.33 -43.79 -41.64
C ASP A 147 7.36 -42.63 -41.36
N ARG A 148 6.34 -42.46 -42.22
CA ARG A 148 5.30 -41.44 -42.02
C ARG A 148 4.40 -41.72 -40.81
N LEU A 149 4.23 -42.99 -40.44
CA LEU A 149 3.48 -43.39 -39.26
C LEU A 149 4.26 -43.08 -37.98
N ALA A 150 5.57 -43.30 -37.99
CA ALA A 150 6.45 -42.92 -36.88
C ALA A 150 6.50 -41.40 -36.67
N ASP A 151 6.49 -40.61 -37.75
CA ASP A 151 6.41 -39.15 -37.65
C ASP A 151 5.04 -38.65 -37.16
N LEU A 152 3.95 -39.36 -37.50
CA LEU A 152 2.61 -39.07 -36.98
C LEU A 152 2.44 -39.47 -35.52
N GLU A 153 3.06 -40.56 -35.07
CA GLU A 153 3.10 -40.93 -33.64
C GLU A 153 3.83 -39.87 -32.82
N ARG A 154 4.99 -39.39 -33.32
CA ARG A 154 5.74 -38.30 -32.67
C ARG A 154 4.94 -37.00 -32.59
N GLY A 155 4.26 -36.61 -33.67
CA GLY A 155 3.34 -35.46 -33.64
C GLY A 155 2.12 -35.67 -32.74
N GLY A 156 1.67 -36.92 -32.55
CA GLY A 156 0.60 -37.27 -31.61
C GLY A 156 1.01 -37.10 -30.14
N GLU A 157 2.24 -37.48 -29.80
CA GLU A 157 2.81 -37.25 -28.47
C GLU A 157 2.96 -35.75 -28.18
N GLU A 158 3.47 -34.97 -29.12
CA GLU A 158 3.57 -33.50 -29.00
C GLU A 158 2.20 -32.84 -28.80
N ILE A 159 1.15 -33.31 -29.49
CA ILE A 159 -0.21 -32.79 -29.33
C ILE A 159 -0.79 -33.15 -27.96
N LEU A 160 -0.52 -34.35 -27.43
CA LEU A 160 -0.96 -34.74 -26.09
C LEU A 160 -0.25 -33.94 -24.99
N GLU A 161 1.02 -33.61 -25.19
CA GLU A 161 1.77 -32.73 -24.30
C GLU A 161 1.21 -31.30 -24.32
N LEU A 162 0.91 -30.77 -25.51
CA LEU A 162 0.22 -29.49 -25.68
C LEU A 162 -1.16 -29.47 -25.01
N GLN A 163 -1.92 -30.56 -25.10
CA GLN A 163 -3.21 -30.69 -24.41
C GLN A 163 -3.04 -30.69 -22.89
N ARG A 164 -2.04 -31.39 -22.36
CA ARG A 164 -1.73 -31.39 -20.91
C ARG A 164 -1.36 -30.00 -20.41
N THR A 165 -0.55 -29.28 -21.19
CA THR A 165 -0.17 -27.90 -20.87
C THR A 165 -1.38 -26.97 -20.90
N LEU A 166 -2.25 -27.10 -21.91
CA LEU A 166 -3.50 -26.32 -21.99
C LEU A 166 -4.45 -26.61 -20.81
N THR A 167 -4.60 -27.87 -20.40
CA THR A 167 -5.41 -28.22 -19.23
C THR A 167 -4.85 -27.61 -17.96
N ARG A 168 -3.53 -27.64 -17.74
CA ARG A 168 -2.90 -26.95 -16.59
C ARG A 168 -3.15 -25.45 -16.62
N THR A 169 -2.96 -24.81 -17.77
CA THR A 169 -3.22 -23.37 -17.88
C THR A 169 -4.69 -23.00 -17.66
N LEU A 170 -5.62 -23.91 -17.98
CA LEU A 170 -7.04 -23.71 -17.71
C LEU A 170 -7.37 -23.90 -16.23
N GLU A 171 -6.78 -24.90 -15.57
CA GLU A 171 -6.88 -25.06 -14.11
C GLU A 171 -6.31 -23.84 -13.37
N ASP A 172 -5.14 -23.33 -13.79
CA ASP A 172 -4.54 -22.12 -13.21
C ASP A 172 -5.44 -20.89 -13.40
N VAL A 173 -6.11 -20.77 -14.56
CA VAL A 173 -7.06 -19.68 -14.82
C VAL A 173 -8.35 -19.86 -14.01
N GLU A 174 -8.86 -21.08 -13.85
CA GLU A 174 -10.02 -21.37 -13.00
C GLU A 174 -9.74 -21.05 -11.54
N ASP A 175 -8.54 -21.36 -11.03
CA ASP A 175 -8.12 -21.04 -9.66
C ASP A 175 -8.07 -19.52 -9.43
N VAL A 176 -7.49 -18.76 -10.37
CA VAL A 176 -7.45 -17.29 -10.30
C VAL A 176 -8.87 -16.69 -10.39
N VAL A 177 -9.73 -17.24 -11.23
CA VAL A 177 -11.13 -16.79 -11.36
C VAL A 177 -11.93 -17.13 -10.09
N ALA A 178 -11.71 -18.29 -9.48
CA ALA A 178 -12.35 -18.68 -8.23
C ALA A 178 -11.93 -17.77 -7.07
N GLU A 179 -10.63 -17.43 -6.99
CA GLU A 179 -10.11 -16.49 -5.99
C GLU A 179 -10.69 -15.08 -6.17
N LEU A 180 -10.79 -14.60 -7.41
CA LEU A 180 -11.43 -13.33 -7.74
C LEU A 180 -12.94 -13.32 -7.44
N LEU A 181 -13.65 -14.41 -7.74
CA LEU A 181 -15.08 -14.51 -7.46
C LEU A 181 -15.36 -14.55 -5.96
N GLN A 182 -14.61 -15.33 -5.19
CA GLN A 182 -14.72 -15.37 -3.73
C GLN A 182 -14.43 -13.99 -3.09
N PHE A 183 -13.53 -13.23 -3.69
CA PHE A 183 -13.20 -11.87 -3.27
C PHE A 183 -14.32 -10.87 -3.59
N THR A 184 -14.85 -10.89 -4.81
CA THR A 184 -15.95 -9.99 -5.21
C THR A 184 -17.26 -10.27 -4.50
N GLU A 185 -17.55 -11.54 -4.18
CA GLU A 185 -18.73 -11.94 -3.40
C GLU A 185 -18.64 -11.39 -1.96
N GLY A 186 -17.46 -11.44 -1.33
CA GLY A 186 -17.23 -10.84 -0.01
C GLY A 186 -17.36 -9.32 -0.01
N GLU A 187 -16.83 -8.64 -1.04
CA GLU A 187 -16.94 -7.19 -1.18
C GLU A 187 -18.38 -6.71 -1.41
N LEU A 188 -19.16 -7.46 -2.18
CA LEU A 188 -20.56 -7.12 -2.48
C LEU A 188 -21.46 -7.35 -1.25
N ASP A 189 -21.26 -8.44 -0.50
CA ASP A 189 -22.08 -8.75 0.68
C ASP A 189 -21.77 -7.80 1.85
N ASP A 190 -20.51 -7.38 1.98
CA ASP A 190 -20.09 -6.38 2.98
C ASP A 190 -20.58 -4.96 2.64
N THR A 191 -20.60 -4.59 1.36
CA THR A 191 -21.15 -3.29 0.92
C THR A 191 -22.66 -3.24 1.06
N VAL A 192 -23.37 -4.34 0.77
CA VAL A 192 -24.81 -4.47 1.00
C VAL A 192 -25.12 -4.43 2.51
N THR A 193 -24.34 -5.10 3.35
CA THR A 193 -24.51 -5.08 4.81
C THR A 193 -24.23 -3.70 5.41
N ALA A 194 -23.21 -2.98 4.92
CA ALA A 194 -22.90 -1.61 5.36
C ALA A 194 -23.99 -0.61 4.94
N ALA A 195 -24.55 -0.77 3.74
CA ALA A 195 -25.66 0.04 3.26
C ALA A 195 -26.96 -0.22 4.04
N LEU A 196 -27.22 -1.48 4.41
CA LEU A 196 -28.41 -1.87 5.16
C LEU A 196 -28.36 -1.48 6.65
N THR A 197 -27.17 -1.35 7.24
CA THR A 197 -27.01 -1.06 8.68
C THR A 197 -26.79 0.42 9.01
N GLY A 198 -26.56 1.29 8.00
CA GLY A 198 -26.49 2.75 8.18
C GLY A 198 -25.36 3.25 9.09
N ARG A 199 -24.36 2.40 9.39
CA ARG A 199 -23.25 2.72 10.29
C ARG A 199 -22.09 3.29 9.46
N ALA A 200 -21.66 4.52 9.75
CA ALA A 200 -20.47 5.09 9.14
C ALA A 200 -19.27 4.17 9.41
N ARG A 201 -18.60 3.77 8.33
CA ARG A 201 -17.43 2.89 8.29
C ARG A 201 -16.37 3.38 9.30
N PRO A 202 -15.91 2.59 10.29
CA PRO A 202 -14.58 2.85 10.87
C PRO A 202 -13.57 2.73 9.73
N PRO A 203 -12.52 3.58 9.65
CA PRO A 203 -11.57 3.55 8.53
C PRO A 203 -11.15 2.11 8.28
N ALA A 204 -11.25 1.67 7.03
CA ALA A 204 -11.04 0.29 6.63
C ALA A 204 -9.59 -0.11 6.89
N ASP A 205 -9.29 -0.49 8.13
CA ASP A 205 -8.02 -1.06 8.53
C ASP A 205 -7.95 -2.46 7.93
N GLY A 206 -7.56 -2.49 6.66
CA GLY A 206 -7.05 -3.68 6.03
C GLY A 206 -8.02 -4.45 5.16
N ALA A 207 -8.50 -3.85 4.08
CA ALA A 207 -9.06 -4.62 2.95
C ALA A 207 -8.59 -4.07 1.59
N ALA A 208 -8.41 -2.75 1.46
CA ALA A 208 -7.84 -2.15 0.26
C ALA A 208 -6.30 -2.26 0.24
N VAL A 209 -5.74 -2.52 -0.94
CA VAL A 209 -4.29 -2.34 -1.18
C VAL A 209 -4.01 -0.85 -1.11
N THR A 210 -3.20 -0.44 -0.14
CA THR A 210 -2.83 0.95 0.08
C THR A 210 -1.41 1.27 -0.37
N ALA A 211 -0.57 0.24 -0.54
CA ALA A 211 0.80 0.36 -1.02
C ALA A 211 1.27 -0.91 -1.74
N THR A 212 2.24 -0.78 -2.63
CA THR A 212 2.93 -1.90 -3.27
C THR A 212 4.32 -2.09 -2.68
N GLY A 213 4.82 -3.31 -2.70
CA GLY A 213 6.18 -3.61 -2.32
C GLY A 213 6.84 -4.60 -3.26
N ARG A 214 8.16 -4.64 -3.27
CA ARG A 214 8.95 -5.54 -4.12
C ARG A 214 10.18 -6.01 -3.35
N LEU A 215 10.58 -7.25 -3.59
CA LEU A 215 11.79 -7.80 -3.03
C LEU A 215 12.48 -8.66 -4.07
N TRP A 216 13.76 -8.40 -4.29
CA TRP A 216 14.63 -9.26 -5.09
C TRP A 216 16.04 -9.22 -4.54
N THR A 217 16.71 -10.36 -4.62
CA THR A 217 18.12 -10.51 -4.25
C THR A 217 18.79 -11.35 -5.31
N ARG A 218 20.05 -11.04 -5.61
CA ARG A 218 20.90 -11.89 -6.46
C ARG A 218 21.29 -13.18 -5.75
N ASP A 219 21.38 -13.16 -4.41
CA ASP A 219 21.89 -14.26 -3.62
C ASP A 219 20.74 -15.13 -3.09
N GLY A 220 20.53 -16.30 -3.69
CA GLY A 220 19.46 -17.23 -3.30
C GLY A 220 19.55 -17.71 -1.84
N GLN A 221 20.75 -17.80 -1.27
CA GLN A 221 20.95 -18.19 0.14
C GLN A 221 20.38 -17.18 1.14
N LEU A 222 20.35 -15.89 0.78
CA LEU A 222 19.82 -14.82 1.61
C LEU A 222 18.33 -14.58 1.35
N GLN A 223 17.73 -15.23 0.35
CA GLN A 223 16.36 -14.96 -0.08
C GLN A 223 15.33 -15.19 1.03
N ASP A 224 15.45 -16.31 1.76
CA ASP A 224 14.53 -16.63 2.85
C ASP A 224 14.68 -15.65 4.02
N ILE A 225 15.94 -15.35 4.41
CA ILE A 225 16.24 -14.41 5.49
C ILE A 225 15.75 -12.99 5.14
N LEU A 226 16.01 -12.54 3.91
CA LEU A 226 15.55 -11.24 3.42
C LEU A 226 14.02 -11.16 3.37
N THR A 227 13.36 -12.24 2.98
CA THR A 227 11.88 -12.31 3.00
C THR A 227 11.36 -12.15 4.43
N ASP A 228 11.93 -12.87 5.38
CA ASP A 228 11.51 -12.79 6.78
C ASP A 228 11.75 -11.40 7.38
N MET A 229 12.91 -10.80 7.10
CA MET A 229 13.24 -9.44 7.55
C MET A 229 12.35 -8.39 6.88
N TYR A 230 12.06 -8.56 5.59
CA TYR A 230 11.16 -7.69 4.84
C TYR A 230 9.75 -7.72 5.43
N GLU A 231 9.16 -8.92 5.62
CA GLU A 231 7.82 -9.05 6.17
C GLU A 231 7.74 -8.57 7.63
N ARG A 232 8.82 -8.75 8.41
CA ARG A 232 8.93 -8.17 9.75
C ARG A 232 8.93 -6.64 9.70
N CYS A 233 9.68 -6.03 8.78
CA CYS A 233 9.70 -4.59 8.57
C CYS A 233 8.32 -4.05 8.14
N VAL A 234 7.63 -4.76 7.24
CA VAL A 234 6.26 -4.44 6.82
C VAL A 234 5.32 -4.43 8.02
N ARG A 235 5.33 -5.49 8.84
CA ARG A 235 4.49 -5.59 10.04
C ARG A 235 4.80 -4.51 11.08
N ALA A 236 6.08 -4.21 11.31
CA ALA A 236 6.51 -3.19 12.26
C ALA A 236 6.02 -1.78 11.87
N ASN A 237 5.89 -1.51 10.56
CA ASN A 237 5.35 -0.26 10.01
C ASN A 237 3.81 -0.28 9.86
N ARG A 238 3.11 -1.17 10.59
CA ARG A 238 1.65 -1.31 10.57
C ARG A 238 1.06 -1.60 9.18
N LEU A 239 1.83 -2.28 8.34
CA LEU A 239 1.37 -2.78 7.06
C LEU A 239 1.09 -4.29 7.17
N SER A 240 0.08 -4.75 6.44
CA SER A 240 -0.20 -6.17 6.29
C SER A 240 -0.03 -6.62 4.84
N VAL A 241 0.67 -7.75 4.65
CA VAL A 241 0.78 -8.40 3.34
C VAL A 241 -0.58 -9.01 3.00
N ARG A 242 -1.18 -8.58 1.89
CA ARG A 242 -2.47 -9.08 1.41
C ARG A 242 -2.27 -10.32 0.56
N PHE A 243 -1.51 -10.15 -0.51
CA PHE A 243 -1.09 -11.20 -1.40
C PHE A 243 0.30 -10.89 -1.91
N ARG A 244 1.01 -11.94 -2.32
CA ARG A 244 2.34 -11.87 -2.93
C ARG A 244 2.34 -12.67 -4.21
N THR A 245 3.05 -12.17 -5.21
CA THR A 245 3.17 -12.81 -6.52
C THR A 245 4.65 -12.97 -6.86
N ALA A 246 5.00 -14.08 -7.50
CA ALA A 246 6.33 -14.28 -8.06
C ALA A 246 6.33 -13.74 -9.50
N GLU A 247 7.26 -12.85 -9.83
CA GLU A 247 7.34 -12.18 -11.12
C GLU A 247 8.53 -12.76 -11.92
N GLY A 248 8.27 -13.44 -13.04
CA GLY A 248 9.31 -14.05 -13.86
C GLY A 248 8.84 -14.24 -15.30
N ALA A 249 9.62 -13.72 -16.26
CA ALA A 249 9.29 -13.75 -17.70
C ALA A 249 9.48 -15.13 -18.35
N ASP A 250 10.14 -16.05 -17.67
CA ASP A 250 10.29 -17.44 -18.08
C ASP A 250 10.04 -18.29 -16.83
N GLY A 251 9.34 -19.41 -17.00
CA GLY A 251 9.00 -20.34 -15.91
C GLY A 251 10.20 -20.70 -15.02
N PRO A 252 9.97 -21.30 -13.85
CA PRO A 252 10.96 -21.43 -12.79
C PRO A 252 12.21 -22.17 -13.31
N ALA A 253 13.21 -21.41 -13.78
CA ALA A 253 14.54 -21.95 -13.95
C ALA A 253 15.00 -22.27 -12.53
N PRO A 254 15.40 -23.52 -12.23
CA PRO A 254 15.55 -24.01 -10.87
C PRO A 254 16.61 -23.27 -10.02
N ASP A 255 17.36 -22.34 -10.63
CA ASP A 255 18.42 -21.56 -9.99
C ASP A 255 18.30 -20.03 -10.17
N SER A 256 17.21 -19.52 -10.78
CA SER A 256 17.03 -18.06 -10.92
C SER A 256 16.41 -17.47 -9.65
N PRO A 257 16.97 -16.40 -9.07
CA PRO A 257 16.42 -15.78 -7.87
C PRO A 257 15.00 -15.23 -8.13
N GLU A 258 14.07 -15.62 -7.26
CA GLU A 258 12.66 -15.27 -7.37
C GLU A 258 12.47 -13.76 -7.16
N ARG A 259 11.80 -13.08 -8.09
CA ARG A 259 11.36 -11.69 -7.88
C ARG A 259 9.99 -11.73 -7.23
N ARG A 260 9.84 -11.09 -6.08
CA ARG A 260 8.58 -11.08 -5.33
C ARG A 260 7.95 -9.70 -5.34
N ARG A 261 6.68 -9.65 -5.72
CA ARG A 261 5.84 -8.44 -5.64
C ARG A 261 4.81 -8.63 -4.55
N TYR A 262 4.73 -7.64 -3.66
CA TYR A 262 3.86 -7.60 -2.50
C TYR A 262 2.77 -6.55 -2.69
N PHE A 263 1.56 -6.88 -2.28
CA PHE A 263 0.45 -5.95 -2.21
C PHE A 263 0.12 -5.74 -0.75
N LEU A 264 0.30 -4.52 -0.27
CA LEU A 264 0.27 -4.15 1.14
C LEU A 264 -1.00 -3.36 1.44
N GLY A 265 -1.66 -3.69 2.54
CA GLY A 265 -2.78 -2.92 3.09
C GLY A 265 -2.43 -2.31 4.45
N GLY A 266 -3.25 -1.39 4.92
CA GLY A 266 -3.07 -0.71 6.20
C GLY A 266 -2.96 0.80 6.00
N GLN A 267 -1.77 1.36 6.25
CA GLN A 267 -1.54 2.81 6.14
C GLN A 267 -1.55 3.33 4.69
N ALA A 268 -1.94 4.59 4.53
CA ALA A 268 -1.85 5.31 3.25
C ALA A 268 -0.38 5.58 2.87
N ALA A 269 -0.09 5.59 1.57
CA ALA A 269 1.26 5.80 1.05
C ALA A 269 1.90 7.13 1.50
N ASP A 270 1.12 8.20 1.63
CA ASP A 270 1.62 9.52 2.05
C ASP A 270 2.09 9.51 3.52
N ASP A 271 1.36 8.84 4.41
CA ASP A 271 1.72 8.70 5.82
C ASP A 271 2.99 7.85 5.98
N LEU A 272 3.12 6.79 5.16
CA LEU A 272 4.32 5.95 5.12
C LEU A 272 5.56 6.72 4.67
N ALA A 273 5.43 7.64 3.71
CA ALA A 273 6.56 8.44 3.24
C ALA A 273 7.14 9.31 4.37
N GLY A 274 6.27 9.92 5.17
CA GLY A 274 6.67 10.68 6.36
C GLY A 274 7.32 9.78 7.43
N ALA A 275 6.74 8.62 7.70
CA ALA A 275 7.26 7.65 8.67
C ALA A 275 8.66 7.13 8.27
N PHE A 276 8.82 6.67 7.02
CA PHE A 276 10.12 6.18 6.54
C PHE A 276 11.18 7.27 6.47
N SER A 277 10.81 8.50 6.11
CA SER A 277 11.75 9.64 6.18
C SER A 277 12.26 9.87 7.61
N ALA A 278 11.37 9.80 8.60
CA ALA A 278 11.76 9.92 10.01
C ALA A 278 12.67 8.77 10.46
N LEU A 279 12.38 7.53 10.06
CA LEU A 279 13.20 6.37 10.36
C LEU A 279 14.60 6.42 9.72
N LEU A 280 14.69 6.90 8.47
CA LEU A 280 15.98 7.08 7.78
C LEU A 280 16.80 8.21 8.39
N ILE A 281 16.17 9.31 8.81
CA ILE A 281 16.84 10.38 9.56
C ILE A 281 17.37 9.85 10.90
N SER A 282 16.58 9.06 11.64
CA SER A 282 17.01 8.42 12.88
C SER A 282 18.20 7.48 12.65
N THR A 283 18.12 6.64 11.61
CA THR A 283 19.18 5.70 11.24
C THR A 283 20.47 6.40 10.83
N GLY A 284 20.38 7.50 10.08
CA GLY A 284 21.54 8.31 9.70
C GLY A 284 22.17 9.07 10.87
N ALA A 285 21.42 9.33 11.95
CA ALA A 285 21.93 9.99 13.14
C ALA A 285 22.84 9.10 14.01
N ASP A 286 22.80 7.78 13.81
CA ASP A 286 23.67 6.82 14.52
C ASP A 286 25.13 6.83 14.02
N LEU A 287 25.43 7.50 12.91
CA LEU A 287 26.79 7.60 12.40
C LEU A 287 27.66 8.44 13.34
N PRO A 288 28.80 7.91 13.83
CA PRO A 288 29.74 8.70 14.61
C PRO A 288 30.27 9.86 13.74
N HIS A 289 30.27 11.06 14.33
CA HIS A 289 30.63 12.32 13.68
C HIS A 289 32.11 12.30 13.23
N ASN A 290 32.38 11.85 12.01
CA ASN A 290 33.72 11.83 11.45
C ASN A 290 34.03 13.19 10.79
N GLY A 291 34.37 14.19 11.61
CA GLY A 291 35.07 15.41 11.20
C GLY A 291 34.30 16.50 10.43
N ASN A 292 34.17 17.68 11.05
CA ASN A 292 34.08 19.01 10.43
C ASN A 292 32.89 19.40 9.52
N GLY A 293 31.68 18.90 9.75
CA GLY A 293 30.47 19.38 9.06
C GLY A 293 29.33 19.76 10.01
N ARG A 294 29.22 21.04 10.39
CA ARG A 294 28.05 21.59 11.09
C ARG A 294 26.79 21.45 10.21
N ARG A 295 25.95 20.44 10.46
CA ARG A 295 24.47 20.46 10.41
C ARG A 295 23.92 19.02 10.46
N GLY A 296 23.59 18.56 11.66
CA GLY A 296 22.66 17.46 11.88
C GLY A 296 21.93 17.77 13.16
N LEU A 297 20.60 17.74 13.14
CA LEU A 297 19.76 17.87 14.34
C LEU A 297 19.89 16.57 15.13
N ALA A 298 21.07 16.35 15.73
CA ALA A 298 21.23 15.31 16.72
C ALA A 298 20.22 15.58 17.83
N ARG A 299 19.50 14.53 18.24
CA ARG A 299 18.84 14.50 19.52
C ARG A 299 19.93 14.84 20.55
N VAL A 300 19.88 16.03 21.13
CA VAL A 300 20.74 16.38 22.26
C VAL A 300 20.28 15.49 23.40
N GLU A 301 20.85 14.29 23.51
CA GLU A 301 20.67 13.47 24.69
C GLU A 301 21.51 14.08 25.81
N PRO A 302 20.91 14.54 26.93
CA PRO A 302 21.65 14.87 28.13
C PRO A 302 22.33 13.58 28.58
N GLY A 303 23.66 13.61 28.74
CA GLY A 303 24.47 12.45 29.10
C GLY A 303 23.83 11.63 30.22
N LEU A 304 23.36 10.43 29.86
CA LEU A 304 22.81 9.48 30.80
C LEU A 304 23.95 8.98 31.72
N PRO A 305 23.72 8.89 33.05
CA PRO A 305 24.72 8.39 33.97
C PRO A 305 25.08 6.93 33.64
N SER A 306 26.35 6.57 33.87
CA SER A 306 26.88 5.23 33.63
C SER A 306 26.03 4.17 34.36
N GLY A 307 25.38 3.28 33.60
CA GLY A 307 24.53 2.21 34.14
C GLY A 307 23.06 2.28 33.72
N VAL A 308 22.62 3.32 33.00
CA VAL A 308 21.30 3.34 32.36
C VAL A 308 21.42 2.80 30.94
N GLU A 309 20.81 1.63 30.71
CA GLU A 309 20.73 1.01 29.39
C GLU A 309 20.03 1.99 28.42
N PRO A 310 20.59 2.26 27.23
CA PRO A 310 20.00 3.20 26.31
C PRO A 310 18.56 2.79 25.98
N PRO A 311 17.64 3.76 25.78
CA PRO A 311 16.27 3.44 25.43
C PRO A 311 16.26 2.58 24.16
N ARG A 312 15.68 1.39 24.24
CA ARG A 312 15.55 0.47 23.11
C ARG A 312 14.89 1.22 21.95
N PRO A 313 15.44 1.15 20.72
CA PRO A 313 14.83 1.81 19.57
C PRO A 313 13.41 1.30 19.37
N PRO A 314 12.51 2.13 18.83
CA PRO A 314 11.15 1.69 18.53
C PRO A 314 11.19 0.54 17.51
N GLU A 315 10.18 -0.34 17.56
CA GLU A 315 10.18 -1.64 16.86
C GLU A 315 10.29 -1.50 15.33
N ASP A 316 9.72 -0.42 14.79
CA ASP A 316 9.81 0.00 13.40
C ASP A 316 11.25 0.35 12.97
N GLU A 317 11.99 1.09 13.79
CA GLU A 317 13.39 1.43 13.56
C GLU A 317 14.30 0.21 13.63
N ALA A 318 14.10 -0.65 14.64
CA ALA A 318 14.88 -1.87 14.78
C ALA A 318 14.66 -2.84 13.59
N ALA A 319 13.41 -2.98 13.14
CA ALA A 319 13.07 -3.83 12.01
C ALA A 319 13.62 -3.29 10.68
N LEU A 320 13.56 -1.97 10.46
CA LEU A 320 14.14 -1.33 9.28
C LEU A 320 15.67 -1.51 9.25
N LYS A 321 16.35 -1.25 10.37
CA LYS A 321 17.81 -1.43 10.45
C LYS A 321 18.24 -2.87 10.22
N ALA A 322 17.48 -3.84 10.74
CA ALA A 322 17.73 -5.25 10.49
C ALA A 322 17.61 -5.59 8.99
N LEU A 323 16.54 -5.13 8.33
CA LEU A 323 16.37 -5.30 6.88
C LEU A 323 17.53 -4.69 6.08
N LEU A 324 17.92 -3.45 6.39
CA LEU A 324 19.01 -2.76 5.69
C LEU A 324 20.37 -3.43 5.88
N ARG A 325 20.64 -3.99 7.07
CA ARG A 325 21.87 -4.77 7.32
C ARG A 325 21.88 -6.07 6.53
N THR A 326 20.78 -6.82 6.52
CA THR A 326 20.67 -8.04 5.72
C THR A 326 20.76 -7.73 4.22
N LEU A 327 20.20 -6.62 3.76
CA LEU A 327 20.39 -6.16 2.38
C LEU A 327 21.87 -5.87 2.08
N ASN A 328 22.59 -5.25 3.01
CA ASN A 328 24.01 -4.95 2.82
C ASN A 328 24.90 -6.19 2.67
N GLU A 329 24.52 -7.29 3.34
CA GLU A 329 25.20 -8.59 3.23
C GLU A 329 25.07 -9.22 1.82
N SER A 330 24.07 -8.79 1.04
CA SER A 330 23.90 -9.26 -0.33
C SER A 330 24.84 -8.57 -1.34
N THR A 331 25.16 -9.28 -2.42
CA THR A 331 25.95 -8.78 -3.56
C THR A 331 25.14 -7.92 -4.54
N GLY A 332 23.82 -7.89 -4.35
CA GLY A 332 22.89 -7.08 -5.12
C GLY A 332 21.45 -7.39 -4.72
N ALA A 333 20.71 -6.41 -4.21
CA ALA A 333 19.33 -6.59 -3.80
C ALA A 333 18.54 -5.29 -3.96
N VAL A 334 17.23 -5.43 -4.13
CA VAL A 334 16.27 -4.34 -4.16
C VAL A 334 15.12 -4.70 -3.24
N ALA A 335 14.78 -3.78 -2.34
CA ALA A 335 13.62 -3.87 -1.49
C ALA A 335 12.80 -2.57 -1.59
N GLN A 336 11.52 -2.70 -1.86
CA GLN A 336 10.57 -1.59 -1.89
C GLN A 336 9.44 -1.88 -0.91
N ILE A 337 9.14 -0.94 -0.02
CA ILE A 337 7.99 -0.97 0.88
C ILE A 337 7.22 0.34 0.71
N GLY A 338 6.18 0.31 -0.13
CA GLY A 338 5.43 1.50 -0.51
C GLY A 338 6.36 2.57 -1.11
N PRO A 339 6.47 3.76 -0.49
CA PRO A 339 7.34 4.83 -0.98
C PRO A 339 8.82 4.59 -0.66
N LEU A 340 9.18 3.73 0.31
CA LEU A 340 10.57 3.44 0.62
C LEU A 340 11.14 2.49 -0.44
N MET A 341 12.30 2.84 -1.01
CA MET A 341 13.10 1.98 -1.86
C MET A 341 14.53 1.90 -1.32
N ALA A 342 15.02 0.69 -1.08
CA ALA A 342 16.39 0.39 -0.71
C ALA A 342 17.05 -0.44 -1.82
N VAL A 343 18.22 0.00 -2.27
CA VAL A 343 18.97 -0.64 -3.34
C VAL A 343 20.39 -0.89 -2.86
N ARG A 344 20.81 -2.15 -2.99
CA ARG A 344 22.17 -2.61 -2.73
C ARG A 344 22.83 -2.98 -4.05
N THR A 345 23.96 -2.36 -4.36
CA THR A 345 24.90 -2.85 -5.39
C THR A 345 26.08 -3.58 -4.74
N ARG A 346 27.24 -3.74 -5.40
CA ARG A 346 28.43 -4.27 -4.70
C ARG A 346 29.10 -3.22 -3.83
N GLU A 347 29.01 -1.95 -4.21
CA GLU A 347 29.82 -0.87 -3.64
C GLU A 347 29.02 0.00 -2.67
N GLU A 348 27.71 0.10 -2.86
CA GLU A 348 26.87 1.07 -2.15
C GLU A 348 25.54 0.47 -1.69
N LEU A 349 24.99 1.05 -0.63
CA LEU A 349 23.63 0.85 -0.13
C LEU A 349 22.92 2.20 -0.11
N LEU A 350 21.96 2.39 -1.01
CA LEU A 350 21.19 3.62 -1.13
C LEU A 350 19.74 3.38 -0.72
N CYS A 351 19.20 4.33 0.03
CA CYS A 351 17.78 4.37 0.37
C CYS A 351 17.16 5.67 -0.14
N ALA A 352 15.96 5.58 -0.68
CA ALA A 352 15.19 6.74 -1.08
C ALA A 352 13.73 6.61 -0.67
N VAL A 353 13.09 7.75 -0.40
CA VAL A 353 11.65 7.84 -0.20
C VAL A 353 11.06 8.49 -1.43
N LEU A 354 10.37 7.70 -2.23
CA LEU A 354 9.80 8.07 -3.52
C LEU A 354 8.40 8.66 -3.36
N THR A 355 8.10 9.65 -4.19
CA THR A 355 6.72 10.10 -4.42
C THR A 355 5.97 9.09 -5.29
N ALA A 356 4.63 9.13 -5.27
CA ALA A 356 3.80 8.26 -6.09
C ALA A 356 4.15 8.32 -7.59
N GLY A 357 4.43 9.52 -8.11
CA GLY A 357 4.85 9.72 -9.51
C GLY A 357 6.19 9.06 -9.84
N GLN A 358 7.19 9.22 -8.96
CA GLN A 358 8.51 8.58 -9.13
C GLN A 358 8.41 7.06 -9.04
N SER A 359 7.62 6.52 -8.11
CA SER A 359 7.40 5.07 -8.02
C SER A 359 6.78 4.49 -9.29
N LEU A 360 5.88 5.23 -9.95
CA LEU A 360 5.25 4.81 -11.20
C LEU A 360 6.24 4.84 -12.38
N GLU A 361 7.08 5.89 -12.46
CA GLU A 361 8.11 6.02 -13.52
C GLU A 361 9.16 4.90 -13.45
N LEU A 362 9.59 4.51 -12.25
CA LEU A 362 10.50 3.37 -12.09
C LEU A 362 9.82 2.04 -12.45
N GLU A 363 8.50 1.94 -12.32
CA GLU A 363 7.73 0.73 -12.62
C GLU A 363 7.56 0.54 -14.11
N SER A 364 7.28 1.61 -14.84
CA SER A 364 7.14 1.56 -16.30
C SER A 364 8.44 1.18 -17.02
N ASP A 365 9.59 1.49 -16.44
CA ASP A 365 10.90 1.24 -17.07
C ASP A 365 11.49 -0.14 -16.73
N GLU A 366 10.81 -1.00 -15.94
CA GLU A 366 11.32 -2.29 -15.39
C GLU A 366 12.65 -2.18 -14.61
N VAL A 367 13.08 -0.97 -14.27
CA VAL A 367 14.37 -0.65 -13.63
C VAL A 367 14.46 -1.21 -12.21
N PHE A 368 13.32 -1.53 -11.58
CA PHE A 368 13.24 -2.08 -10.23
C PHE A 368 14.06 -3.36 -10.01
N TRP A 369 14.21 -4.19 -11.02
CA TRP A 369 14.90 -5.48 -10.88
C TRP A 369 16.40 -5.42 -11.18
N ASP A 370 16.91 -4.27 -11.62
CA ASP A 370 18.34 -4.06 -11.82
C ASP A 370 18.89 -3.04 -10.81
N PRO A 371 19.61 -3.51 -9.75
CA PRO A 371 20.19 -2.63 -8.76
C PRO A 371 21.12 -1.57 -9.34
N ALA A 372 21.85 -1.86 -10.42
CA ALA A 372 22.79 -0.91 -11.01
C ALA A 372 22.03 0.26 -11.66
N THR A 373 21.04 -0.04 -12.50
CA THR A 373 20.21 0.98 -13.14
C THR A 373 19.35 1.74 -12.12
N ALA A 374 18.77 1.04 -11.12
CA ALA A 374 18.02 1.66 -10.05
C ALA A 374 18.88 2.68 -9.27
N THR A 375 20.12 2.32 -8.94
CA THR A 375 21.05 3.22 -8.25
C THR A 375 21.34 4.49 -9.05
N VAL A 376 21.61 4.35 -10.36
CA VAL A 376 21.82 5.51 -11.24
C VAL A 376 20.61 6.43 -11.19
N ARG A 377 19.38 5.89 -11.25
CA ARG A 377 18.14 6.69 -11.16
C ARG A 377 17.97 7.36 -9.79
N LEU A 378 18.22 6.64 -8.70
CA LEU A 378 18.13 7.20 -7.35
C LEU A 378 19.09 8.37 -7.13
N ARG A 379 20.29 8.34 -7.74
CA ARG A 379 21.26 9.45 -7.68
C ARG A 379 20.81 10.73 -8.38
N HIS A 380 19.83 10.67 -9.28
CA HIS A 380 19.24 11.86 -9.92
C HIS A 380 18.13 12.49 -9.07
N LEU A 381 17.71 11.83 -7.98
CA LEU A 381 16.70 12.37 -7.08
C LEU A 381 17.27 13.57 -6.28
N PRO A 382 16.39 14.47 -5.82
CA PRO A 382 16.77 15.53 -4.91
C PRO A 382 17.50 15.00 -3.68
N SER A 383 18.54 15.68 -3.23
CA SER A 383 19.40 15.24 -2.10
C SER A 383 18.68 15.08 -0.76
N HIS A 384 17.46 15.60 -0.62
CA HIS A 384 16.64 15.44 0.58
C HIS A 384 15.78 14.16 0.58
N GLN A 385 15.74 13.44 -0.55
CA GLN A 385 14.99 12.19 -0.73
C GLN A 385 15.92 10.97 -0.82
N LEU A 386 17.23 11.18 -0.81
CA LEU A 386 18.25 10.15 -0.98
C LEU A 386 19.14 10.09 0.27
N TRP A 387 19.35 8.89 0.78
CA TRP A 387 20.24 8.57 1.89
C TRP A 387 21.27 7.55 1.42
N ASP A 388 22.55 7.95 1.48
CA ASP A 388 23.67 7.02 1.33
C ASP A 388 23.97 6.39 2.70
N LEU A 389 23.63 5.11 2.82
CA LEU A 389 23.80 4.34 4.05
C LEU A 389 24.99 3.37 3.98
N THR A 390 25.84 3.49 2.95
CA THR A 390 26.98 2.60 2.73
C THR A 390 27.93 2.58 3.94
N ALA A 391 28.28 3.75 4.46
CA ALA A 391 29.14 3.86 5.64
C ALA A 391 28.47 3.31 6.91
N TRP A 392 27.18 3.58 7.09
CA TRP A 392 26.40 3.10 8.25
C TRP A 392 26.28 1.56 8.23
N ALA A 393 25.98 0.97 7.08
CA ALA A 393 25.80 -0.48 6.97
C ALA A 393 27.12 -1.25 7.12
N SER A 394 28.25 -0.59 6.91
CA SER A 394 29.59 -1.17 7.14
C SER A 394 30.01 -1.17 8.62
N THR A 395 29.31 -0.42 9.48
CA THR A 395 29.57 -0.43 10.92
C THR A 395 28.79 -1.55 11.63
N PRO A 396 29.44 -2.34 12.51
CA PRO A 396 28.84 -3.51 13.17
C PRO A 396 27.72 -3.15 14.16
#